data_AF-A0A853ELQ2-F1
#
_entry.id   AF-A0A853ELQ2-F1
#
_cell.length_a   1.000
_cell.length_b   1.000
_cell.length_c   1.000
_cell.angle_alpha   90.00
_cell.angle_beta   90.00
_cell.angle_gamma   90.00
#
_symmetry.space_group_name_H-M   'P 1'
#
loop_
_entity.id
_entity.type
_entity.pdbx_description
1 polymer ?
#
loop_
_entity_poly.entity_id
_entity_poly.type
_entity_poly.pdbx_seq_one_letter_code
_entity_poly.pdbx_strand_id
1 'polypeptide(L)'
;LGAGLAAGTGAQLLSRFEVFMDAERCGMDVDGLIAQADLVLTAEGAVDFQTPRGKIPAEVARRAKRAGRPVIALAGTIGRGAADVHATGIDAVAGMIPAPMELGEAVARAEELLADATERTLRLVLLGAAMAA
;
A
#
# COMPACT_ATOMS: atom_id res chain seq x y z
N LEU A 1 7.63 -11.96 -20.46
CA LEU A 1 8.51 -10.79 -20.67
C LEU A 1 9.80 -10.89 -19.85
N GLY A 2 9.75 -10.89 -18.51
CA GLY A 2 10.96 -10.95 -17.66
C GLY A 2 11.93 -12.09 -18.01
N ALA A 3 11.45 -13.35 -18.06
CA ALA A 3 12.29 -14.50 -18.41
C ALA A 3 12.90 -14.41 -19.83
N GLY A 4 12.21 -13.78 -20.76
CA GLY A 4 12.71 -13.57 -22.14
C GLY A 4 13.84 -12.54 -22.19
N LEU A 5 13.77 -11.47 -21.39
CA LEU A 5 14.86 -10.51 -21.25
C LEU A 5 16.07 -11.17 -20.55
N ALA A 6 15.82 -11.97 -19.51
CA ALA A 6 16.89 -12.68 -18.82
C ALA A 6 17.64 -13.64 -19.76
N ALA A 7 16.91 -14.42 -20.55
CA ALA A 7 17.52 -15.36 -21.50
C ALA A 7 18.14 -14.66 -22.73
N GLY A 8 17.52 -13.58 -23.23
CA GLY A 8 17.90 -12.94 -24.48
C GLY A 8 18.97 -11.86 -24.35
N THR A 9 19.09 -11.21 -23.18
CA THR A 9 20.03 -10.10 -22.97
C THR A 9 20.91 -10.29 -21.74
N GLY A 10 20.77 -11.40 -21.00
CA GLY A 10 21.45 -11.61 -19.73
C GLY A 10 20.92 -10.73 -18.59
N ALA A 11 19.70 -10.18 -18.72
CA ALA A 11 19.10 -9.37 -17.67
C ALA A 11 18.89 -10.19 -16.38
N GLN A 12 19.13 -9.59 -15.21
CA GLN A 12 18.86 -10.24 -13.93
C GLN A 12 17.39 -10.12 -13.56
N LEU A 13 16.77 -11.25 -13.19
CA LEU A 13 15.44 -11.27 -12.61
C LEU A 13 15.54 -10.86 -11.15
N LEU A 14 15.03 -9.69 -10.84
CA LEU A 14 14.89 -9.20 -9.47
C LEU A 14 13.44 -9.33 -9.03
N SER A 15 13.23 -9.54 -7.74
CA SER A 15 11.91 -9.41 -7.17
C SER A 15 11.43 -7.97 -7.35
N ARG A 16 10.14 -7.77 -7.65
CA ARG A 16 9.55 -6.43 -7.77
C ARG A 16 9.87 -5.57 -6.54
N PHE A 17 9.99 -6.18 -5.37
CA PHE A 17 10.29 -5.51 -4.12
C PHE A 17 11.73 -5.08 -3.98
N GLU A 18 12.66 -5.91 -4.44
CA GLU A 18 14.09 -5.59 -4.39
C GLU A 18 14.35 -4.35 -5.25
N VAL A 19 13.67 -4.19 -6.38
CA VAL A 19 13.87 -3.00 -7.23
C VAL A 19 13.35 -1.72 -6.57
N PHE A 20 12.15 -1.77 -5.96
CA PHE A 20 11.52 -0.58 -5.38
C PHE A 20 12.01 -0.22 -3.98
N MET A 21 12.58 -1.17 -3.25
CA MET A 21 12.92 -1.00 -1.82
C MET A 21 14.42 -1.10 -1.54
N ASP A 22 15.24 -1.25 -2.59
CA ASP A 22 16.68 -1.09 -2.55
C ASP A 22 17.01 0.40 -2.71
N ALA A 23 17.60 0.99 -1.68
CA ALA A 23 17.92 2.42 -1.65
C ALA A 23 18.90 2.83 -2.74
N GLU A 24 19.80 1.94 -3.18
CA GLU A 24 20.74 2.22 -4.26
C GLU A 24 20.05 2.27 -5.62
N ARG A 25 18.97 1.50 -5.78
CA ARG A 25 18.20 1.42 -7.05
C ARG A 25 17.07 2.45 -7.12
N CYS A 26 16.37 2.63 -6.01
CA CYS A 26 15.25 3.57 -5.90
C CYS A 26 15.73 4.99 -5.57
N GLY A 27 16.99 5.16 -5.15
CA GLY A 27 17.54 6.45 -4.72
C GLY A 27 16.94 6.96 -3.40
N MET A 28 16.30 6.10 -2.61
CA MET A 28 15.58 6.46 -1.39
C MET A 28 15.69 5.38 -0.31
N ASP A 29 16.09 5.77 0.89
CA ASP A 29 16.09 4.91 2.07
C ASP A 29 14.67 4.80 2.66
N VAL A 30 13.88 3.89 2.10
CA VAL A 30 12.49 3.66 2.51
C VAL A 30 12.42 3.18 3.97
N ASP A 31 13.33 2.32 4.41
CA ASP A 31 13.32 1.79 5.78
C ASP A 31 13.65 2.90 6.80
N GLY A 32 14.61 3.77 6.49
CA GLY A 32 14.93 4.95 7.31
C GLY A 32 13.78 5.96 7.37
N LEU A 33 13.04 6.16 6.28
CA LEU A 33 11.83 7.01 6.26
C LEU A 33 10.70 6.40 7.10
N ILE A 34 10.45 5.09 6.93
CA ILE A 34 9.47 4.35 7.74
C ILE A 34 9.83 4.44 9.22
N ALA A 35 11.11 4.28 9.59
CA ALA A 35 11.55 4.33 10.98
C ALA A 35 11.30 5.69 11.64
N GLN A 36 11.19 6.78 10.88
CA GLN A 36 10.90 8.12 11.37
C GLN A 36 9.41 8.49 11.35
N ALA A 37 8.58 7.72 10.65
CA ALA A 37 7.17 8.02 10.46
C ALA A 37 6.32 7.64 11.69
N ASP A 38 5.33 8.46 12.05
CA ASP A 38 4.33 8.11 13.07
C ASP A 38 3.23 7.20 12.51
N LEU A 39 3.00 7.27 11.20
CA LEU A 39 2.00 6.50 10.47
C LEU A 39 2.49 6.24 9.04
N VAL A 40 2.33 5.01 8.56
CA VAL A 40 2.63 4.63 7.18
C VAL A 40 1.34 4.48 6.39
N LEU A 41 1.23 5.20 5.28
CA LEU A 41 0.15 5.02 4.30
C LEU A 41 0.67 4.26 3.09
N THR A 42 -0.09 3.28 2.62
CA THR A 42 0.17 2.56 1.36
C THR A 42 -1.12 2.46 0.56
N ALA A 43 -1.03 2.06 -0.71
CA ALA A 43 -2.21 1.94 -1.56
C ALA A 43 -2.05 0.90 -2.66
N GLU A 44 -3.18 0.37 -3.12
CA GLU A 44 -3.27 -0.39 -4.36
C GLU A 44 -4.68 -0.33 -4.97
N GLY A 45 -4.79 -0.71 -6.25
CA GLY A 45 -6.08 -0.73 -6.94
C GLY A 45 -7.09 -1.70 -6.33
N ALA A 46 -6.64 -2.87 -5.83
CA ALA A 46 -7.52 -3.84 -5.19
C ALA A 46 -6.81 -4.57 -4.05
N VAL A 47 -7.27 -4.34 -2.81
CA VAL A 47 -6.80 -5.09 -1.63
C VAL A 47 -7.64 -6.35 -1.50
N ASP A 48 -7.01 -7.51 -1.63
CA ASP A 48 -7.68 -8.82 -1.67
C ASP A 48 -6.76 -9.95 -1.18
N PHE A 49 -7.21 -11.21 -1.29
CA PHE A 49 -6.44 -12.40 -0.93
C PHE A 49 -5.08 -12.55 -1.65
N GLN A 50 -4.83 -11.80 -2.72
CA GLN A 50 -3.54 -11.80 -3.42
C GLN A 50 -2.57 -10.79 -2.83
N THR A 51 -3.06 -9.76 -2.14
CA THR A 51 -2.23 -8.71 -1.52
C THR A 51 -1.13 -9.28 -0.62
N PRO A 52 -1.41 -10.25 0.29
CA PRO A 52 -0.37 -10.86 1.12
C PRO A 52 0.72 -11.60 0.34
N ARG A 53 0.48 -11.95 -0.93
CA ARG A 53 1.29 -12.86 -1.76
C ARG A 53 2.29 -12.14 -2.64
N GLY A 54 2.81 -11.02 -2.16
CA GLY A 54 3.83 -10.28 -2.88
C GLY A 54 3.30 -9.09 -3.68
N LYS A 55 2.29 -8.38 -3.16
CA LYS A 55 1.99 -7.00 -3.58
C LYS A 55 2.67 -5.96 -2.68
N ILE A 56 2.81 -4.74 -3.20
CA ILE A 56 3.49 -3.61 -2.54
C ILE A 56 2.93 -3.31 -1.15
N PRO A 57 1.61 -3.22 -0.92
CA PRO A 57 1.08 -2.91 0.41
C PRO A 57 1.51 -3.88 1.50
N ALA A 58 1.58 -5.17 1.18
CA ALA A 58 1.99 -6.20 2.15
C ALA A 58 3.49 -6.07 2.53
N GLU A 59 4.36 -5.71 1.58
CA GLU A 59 5.79 -5.56 1.89
C GLU A 59 6.08 -4.28 2.67
N VAL A 60 5.43 -3.16 2.30
CA VAL A 60 5.47 -1.91 3.06
C VAL A 60 5.01 -2.16 4.49
N ALA A 61 3.91 -2.90 4.66
CA ALA A 61 3.39 -3.25 5.97
C ALA A 61 4.36 -4.09 6.81
N ARG A 62 4.98 -5.12 6.23
CA ARG A 62 5.98 -5.95 6.94
C ARG A 62 7.15 -5.12 7.44
N ARG A 63 7.65 -4.19 6.64
CA ARG A 63 8.77 -3.30 7.01
C ARG A 63 8.35 -2.29 8.08
N ALA A 64 7.19 -1.65 7.92
CA ALA A 64 6.61 -0.80 8.94
C ALA A 64 6.47 -1.52 10.29
N LYS A 65 6.05 -2.79 10.28
CA LYS A 65 5.99 -3.59 11.51
C LYS A 65 7.33 -3.92 12.14
N ARG A 66 8.39 -4.11 11.36
CA ARG A 66 9.75 -4.24 11.91
C ARG A 66 10.18 -2.96 12.64
N ALA A 67 9.72 -1.81 12.19
CA ALA A 67 9.95 -0.51 12.82
C ALA A 67 8.89 -0.12 13.87
N GLY A 68 7.94 -1.02 14.20
CA GLY A 68 6.87 -0.75 15.16
C GLY A 68 5.84 0.29 14.72
N ARG A 69 5.73 0.58 13.41
CA ARG A 69 4.86 1.64 12.88
C ARG A 69 3.46 1.13 12.52
N PRO A 70 2.40 1.93 12.76
CA PRO A 70 1.06 1.62 12.28
C PRO A 70 0.95 1.85 10.77
N VAL A 71 0.06 1.12 10.11
CA VAL A 71 -0.09 1.04 8.66
C VAL A 71 -1.55 1.09 8.26
N ILE A 72 -1.89 2.01 7.36
CA ILE A 72 -3.21 2.05 6.71
C ILE A 72 -3.03 1.87 5.21
N ALA A 73 -3.83 0.98 4.62
CA ALA A 73 -3.89 0.78 3.17
C ALA A 73 -5.12 1.46 2.58
N LEU A 74 -4.93 2.28 1.55
CA LEU A 74 -6.01 2.82 0.73
C LEU A 74 -6.24 1.91 -0.48
N ALA A 75 -7.47 1.47 -0.66
CA ALA A 75 -7.85 0.49 -1.67
C ALA A 75 -8.80 1.10 -2.71
N GLY A 76 -8.49 0.92 -3.99
CA GLY A 76 -9.48 1.18 -5.04
C GLY A 76 -10.72 0.29 -4.88
N THR A 77 -10.51 -0.98 -4.56
CA THR A 77 -11.52 -1.97 -4.22
C THR A 77 -11.07 -2.77 -3.02
N ILE A 78 -11.95 -2.98 -2.04
CA ILE A 78 -11.75 -3.96 -0.97
C ILE A 78 -12.40 -5.26 -1.46
N GLY A 79 -11.56 -6.19 -1.90
CA GLY A 79 -11.96 -7.43 -2.53
C GLY A 79 -12.15 -8.59 -1.56
N ARG A 80 -12.42 -9.77 -2.14
CA ARG A 80 -12.57 -11.01 -1.39
C ARG A 80 -11.29 -11.35 -0.62
N GLY A 81 -11.43 -11.71 0.65
CA GLY A 81 -10.29 -12.08 1.49
C GLY A 81 -9.37 -10.92 1.85
N ALA A 82 -9.82 -9.66 1.71
CA ALA A 82 -9.04 -8.49 2.12
C ALA A 82 -8.60 -8.55 3.59
N ALA A 83 -9.36 -9.21 4.47
CA ALA A 83 -8.99 -9.37 5.88
C ALA A 83 -7.64 -10.10 6.08
N ASP A 84 -7.19 -10.92 5.12
CA ASP A 84 -5.92 -11.65 5.21
C ASP A 84 -4.71 -10.71 5.27
N VAL A 85 -4.86 -9.45 4.83
CA VAL A 85 -3.78 -8.45 4.87
C VAL A 85 -3.39 -8.02 6.28
N HIS A 86 -4.26 -8.22 7.26
CA HIS A 86 -3.93 -7.95 8.67
C HIS A 86 -2.79 -8.84 9.17
N ALA A 87 -2.71 -10.09 8.68
CA ALA A 87 -1.59 -10.98 8.98
C ALA A 87 -0.25 -10.49 8.39
N THR A 88 -0.28 -9.57 7.42
CA THR A 88 0.92 -8.93 6.88
C THR A 88 1.29 -7.62 7.54
N GLY A 89 0.51 -7.17 8.53
CA GLY A 89 0.78 -5.95 9.27
C GLY A 89 0.06 -4.70 8.76
N ILE A 90 -0.93 -4.85 7.87
CA ILE A 90 -1.82 -3.72 7.56
C ILE A 90 -2.84 -3.62 8.70
N ASP A 91 -2.87 -2.51 9.43
CA ASP A 91 -3.77 -2.38 10.60
C ASP A 91 -5.18 -2.00 10.20
N ALA A 92 -5.32 -1.18 9.15
CA ALA A 92 -6.62 -0.79 8.61
C ALA A 92 -6.59 -0.69 7.08
N VAL A 93 -7.75 -0.92 6.47
CA VAL A 93 -7.97 -0.75 5.04
C VAL A 93 -9.13 0.22 4.86
N ALA A 94 -8.96 1.24 4.03
CA ALA A 94 -10.02 2.17 3.67
C ALA A 94 -10.24 2.18 2.15
N GLY A 95 -11.50 2.10 1.74
CA GLY A 95 -11.89 2.15 0.32
C GLY A 95 -11.90 3.59 -0.18
N MET A 96 -11.44 3.82 -1.41
CA MET A 96 -11.44 5.17 -1.99
C MET A 96 -12.81 5.61 -2.51
N ILE A 97 -13.62 4.63 -2.95
CA ILE A 97 -14.89 4.83 -3.62
C ILE A 97 -15.99 5.16 -2.59
N PRO A 98 -16.58 6.37 -2.60
CA PRO A 98 -17.57 6.78 -1.59
C PRO A 98 -18.99 6.27 -1.88
N ALA A 99 -19.28 5.96 -3.15
CA ALA A 99 -20.58 5.49 -3.61
C ALA A 99 -20.40 4.61 -4.87
N PRO A 100 -21.35 3.74 -5.21
CA PRO A 100 -21.29 2.95 -6.43
C PRO A 100 -21.03 3.84 -7.66
N MET A 101 -20.04 3.46 -8.46
CA MET A 101 -19.65 4.20 -9.66
C MET A 101 -19.09 3.25 -10.72
N GLU A 102 -19.14 3.66 -11.98
CA GLU A 102 -18.57 2.90 -13.09
C GLU A 102 -17.04 2.88 -13.01
N LEU A 103 -16.43 1.76 -13.43
CA LEU A 103 -14.97 1.60 -13.35
C LEU A 103 -14.22 2.69 -14.13
N GLY A 104 -14.74 3.09 -15.31
CA GLY A 104 -14.14 4.16 -16.11
C GLY A 104 -14.13 5.50 -15.37
N GLU A 105 -15.19 5.81 -14.63
CA GLU A 105 -15.27 7.02 -13.81
C GLU A 105 -14.31 6.93 -12.61
N ALA A 106 -14.27 5.79 -11.92
CA ALA A 106 -13.36 5.56 -10.80
C ALA A 106 -11.88 5.75 -11.19
N VAL A 107 -11.50 5.26 -12.36
CA VAL A 107 -10.14 5.43 -12.90
C VAL A 107 -9.88 6.88 -13.31
N ALA A 108 -10.83 7.52 -13.99
CA ALA A 108 -10.70 8.92 -14.43
C ALA A 108 -10.58 9.91 -13.26
N ARG A 109 -11.21 9.60 -12.12
CA ARG A 109 -11.22 10.43 -10.91
C ARG A 109 -10.31 9.90 -9.79
N ALA A 110 -9.41 8.96 -10.10
CA ALA A 110 -8.63 8.26 -9.08
C ALA A 110 -7.83 9.19 -8.15
N GLU A 111 -7.29 10.29 -8.67
CA GLU A 111 -6.56 11.30 -7.89
C GLU A 111 -7.45 11.98 -6.84
N GLU A 112 -8.60 12.50 -7.27
CA GLU A 112 -9.62 13.13 -6.41
C GLU A 112 -10.11 12.14 -5.35
N LEU A 113 -10.51 10.94 -5.78
CA LEU A 113 -11.03 9.90 -4.90
C LEU A 113 -10.01 9.47 -3.85
N LEU A 114 -8.73 9.36 -4.23
CA LEU A 114 -7.65 9.02 -3.32
C LEU A 114 -7.41 10.13 -2.30
N ALA A 115 -7.40 11.40 -2.73
CA ALA A 115 -7.24 12.55 -1.85
C ALA A 115 -8.37 12.62 -0.82
N ASP A 116 -9.62 12.54 -1.26
CA ASP A 116 -10.78 12.59 -0.37
C ASP A 116 -10.82 11.41 0.60
N ALA A 117 -10.47 10.21 0.13
CA ALA A 117 -10.40 9.02 0.98
C ALA A 117 -9.29 9.11 2.03
N THR A 118 -8.15 9.68 1.65
CA THR A 118 -7.06 9.96 2.58
C THR A 118 -7.51 10.94 3.65
N GLU A 119 -8.16 12.05 3.27
CA GLU A 119 -8.69 13.04 4.21
C GLU A 119 -9.67 12.40 5.20
N ARG A 120 -10.69 11.69 4.70
CA ARG A 120 -11.68 10.99 5.55
C ARG A 120 -11.02 10.02 6.51
N THR A 121 -10.05 9.25 6.03
CA THR A 121 -9.30 8.28 6.83
C THR A 121 -8.52 8.98 7.94
N LEU A 122 -7.80 10.06 7.63
CA LEU A 122 -7.04 10.81 8.63
C LEU A 122 -7.93 11.54 9.63
N ARG A 123 -9.13 11.99 9.25
CA ARG A 123 -10.12 12.52 10.20
C ARG A 123 -10.53 11.48 11.25
N LEU A 124 -10.67 10.21 10.86
CA LEU A 124 -10.94 9.12 11.81
C LEU A 124 -9.76 8.89 12.75
N VAL A 125 -8.53 8.94 12.23
CA VAL A 125 -7.31 8.83 13.06
C VAL A 125 -7.23 9.97 14.08
N LEU A 126 -7.47 11.22 13.65
CA LEU A 126 -7.46 12.39 14.52
C LEU A 126 -8.57 12.33 15.59
N LEU A 127 -9.77 11.86 15.22
CA LEU A 127 -10.84 11.63 16.19
C LEU A 127 -10.43 10.59 17.24
N GLY A 128 -9.83 9.48 16.81
CA GLY A 128 -9.30 8.46 17.72
C GLY A 128 -8.21 9.01 18.65
N ALA A 129 -7.31 9.85 18.14
CA ALA A 129 -6.28 10.50 18.95
C ALA A 129 -6.88 11.46 19.99
N ALA A 130 -7.92 12.22 19.62
CA ALA A 130 -8.62 13.12 20.54
C ALA A 130 -9.39 12.37 21.64
N MET A 131 -9.89 11.16 21.37
CA MET A 131 -10.56 10.32 22.37
C MET A 131 -9.59 9.68 23.38
N ALA A 132 -8.31 9.58 23.02
CA ALA A 132 -7.27 8.96 23.85
C ALA A 132 -6.49 9.97 24.72
N ALA A 133 -6.71 11.27 24.52
CA ALA A 133 -6.11 12.37 25.27
C ALA A 133 -6.92 12.71 26.54
#